data_AF-A0A2H9PVW6-F1
#
_entry.id   AF-A0A2H9PVW6-F1
#
_cell.length_a   1.000
_cell.length_b   1.000
_cell.length_c   1.000
_cell.angle_alpha   90.00
_cell.angle_beta   90.00
_cell.angle_gamma   90.00
#
_symmetry.space_group_name_H-M   'P 1'
#
loop_
_entity.id
_entity.type
_entity.pdbx_description
1 polymer ?
#
loop_
_entity_poly.entity_id
_entity_poly.type
_entity_poly.pdbx_seq_one_letter_code
_entity_poly.pdbx_strand_id
1 'polypeptide(L)' 'MTRHYPKKVKLGVHGRRTKWAPFWAVIKKFGQGKRKHPSEMTKIRRHWRRTKLKVKPRKSRKSHFG' A
#
# COMPACT_ATOMS: atom_id res chain seq x y z
N MET A 1 -0.53 -23.27 11.69
CA MET A 1 -0.72 -21.84 11.30
C MET A 1 -1.82 -21.23 12.16
N THR A 2 -1.61 -20.04 12.74
CA THR A 2 -2.62 -19.43 13.64
C THR A 2 -3.77 -18.79 12.86
N ARG A 3 -4.95 -18.64 13.50
CA ARG A 3 -6.12 -17.92 12.96
C ARG A 3 -5.80 -16.52 12.40
N HIS A 4 -4.75 -15.88 12.92
CA HIS A 4 -4.32 -14.53 12.52
C HIS A 4 -3.33 -14.51 11.35
N TYR A 5 -2.83 -15.66 10.91
CA TYR A 5 -1.85 -15.75 9.84
C TYR A 5 -2.30 -15.08 8.53
N PRO A 6 -3.53 -15.30 8.02
CA PRO A 6 -4.00 -14.64 6.79
C PRO A 6 -4.03 -13.11 6.92
N LYS A 7 -4.37 -12.61 8.11
CA LYS A 7 -4.36 -11.17 8.41
C LYS A 7 -2.94 -10.62 8.39
N LYS A 8 -1.98 -11.32 9.00
CA LYS A 8 -0.55 -10.94 8.99
C LYS A 8 0.01 -10.86 7.57
N VAL A 9 -0.28 -11.85 6.73
CA VAL A 9 0.16 -11.87 5.31
C VAL A 9 -0.38 -10.66 4.55
N LYS A 10 -1.69 -10.38 4.66
CA LYS A 10 -2.32 -9.22 4.02
C LYS A 10 -1.73 -7.90 4.50
N LEU A 11 -1.50 -7.76 5.82
CA LEU A 11 -0.85 -6.58 6.39
C LEU A 11 0.59 -6.42 5.89
N GLY A 12 1.35 -7.51 5.75
CA GLY A 12 2.70 -7.48 5.18
C GLY A 12 2.73 -7.00 3.72
N VAL A 13 1.78 -7.45 2.89
CA VAL A 13 1.62 -6.93 1.52
C VAL A 13 1.33 -5.43 1.53
N HIS A 14 0.42 -4.96 2.39
CA HIS A 14 0.11 -3.54 2.49
C HIS A 14 1.21 -2.69 3.12
N GLY A 15 2.04 -3.27 4.00
CA GLY A 15 3.23 -2.64 4.55
C GLY A 15 4.26 -2.35 3.46
N ARG A 16 4.43 -3.26 2.50
CA ARG A 16 5.32 -3.04 1.34
C ARG A 16 4.87 -1.89 0.43
N ARG A 17 3.56 -1.61 0.36
CA ARG A 17 2.97 -0.55 -0.49
C ARG A 17 3.07 0.88 0.09
N THR A 18 3.81 1.10 1.17
CA THR A 18 4.03 2.45 1.73
C THR A 18 5.20 3.18 1.07
N LYS A 19 6.13 2.44 0.46
CA LYS A 19 7.33 2.97 -0.17
C LYS A 19 7.04 3.56 -1.56
N TRP A 20 7.86 4.52 -1.96
CA TRP A 20 7.90 4.99 -3.35
C TRP A 20 8.58 3.96 -4.26
N ALA A 21 8.40 4.13 -5.57
CA ALA A 21 9.20 3.43 -6.57
C ALA A 21 10.71 3.70 -6.33
N PRO A 22 11.57 2.67 -6.45
CA PRO A 22 13.00 2.82 -6.23
C PRO A 22 13.65 3.63 -7.36
N PHE A 23 14.71 4.36 -7.02
CA PHE A 23 15.39 5.28 -7.95
C PHE A 23 15.84 4.61 -9.25
N TRP A 24 16.44 3.41 -9.16
CA TRP A 24 16.88 2.66 -10.33
C TRP A 24 15.73 2.33 -11.30
N ALA A 25 14.50 2.12 -10.78
CA ALA A 25 13.34 1.82 -11.61
C ALA A 25 12.79 3.09 -12.29
N VAL A 26 12.90 4.24 -11.62
CA VAL A 26 12.58 5.55 -12.20
C VAL A 26 13.53 5.86 -13.35
N ILE A 27 14.84 5.68 -13.15
CA ILE A 27 15.83 5.86 -14.22
C ILE A 27 15.55 4.91 -15.39
N LYS A 28 15.33 3.61 -15.13
CA LYS A 28 15.07 2.62 -16.18
C LYS A 28 13.83 2.99 -17.02
N LYS A 29 12.80 3.55 -16.40
CA LYS A 29 11.55 3.92 -17.08
C LYS A 29 11.65 5.24 -17.84
N PHE A 30 12.24 6.27 -17.25
CA PHE A 30 12.20 7.63 -17.80
C PHE A 30 13.48 8.04 -18.54
N GLY A 31 14.59 7.34 -18.31
CA GLY A 31 15.92 7.69 -18.81
C GLY A 31 16.74 8.47 -17.77
N GLN A 32 18.07 8.43 -17.93
CA GLN A 32 19.00 9.19 -17.12
C GLN A 32 18.87 10.70 -17.39
N GLY A 33 19.22 11.54 -16.40
CA GLY A 33 19.21 13.01 -16.53
C GLY A 33 17.84 13.68 -16.37
N LYS A 34 16.74 12.93 -16.35
CA LYS A 34 15.40 13.51 -16.15
C LYS A 34 15.09 13.72 -14.67
N ARG A 35 14.69 14.93 -14.30
CA ARG A 35 14.25 15.30 -12.93
C ARG A 35 12.81 14.82 -12.65
N LYS A 36 12.60 13.50 -12.72
CA LYS A 36 11.28 12.87 -12.54
C LYS A 36 11.12 12.31 -11.13
N HIS A 37 10.03 12.69 -10.46
CA HIS A 37 9.76 12.24 -9.10
C HIS A 37 9.16 10.81 -9.12
N PRO A 38 9.55 9.91 -8.18
CA PRO A 38 9.02 8.54 -8.11
C PRO A 38 7.50 8.42 -8.03
N SER A 39 6.79 9.51 -7.69
CA SER A 39 5.33 9.55 -7.68
C SER A 39 4.70 9.29 -9.03
N GLU A 40 5.34 9.73 -10.12
CA GLU A 40 4.84 9.51 -11.48
C GLU A 40 4.86 8.02 -11.85
N MET A 41 5.73 7.23 -11.23
CA MET A 41 5.80 5.78 -11.43
C MET A 41 4.94 5.00 -10.41
N THR A 42 4.81 5.52 -9.19
CA THR A 42 4.17 4.81 -8.07
C THR A 42 2.65 4.89 -8.17
N LYS A 43 2.03 3.89 -8.82
CA LYS A 43 0.56 3.82 -8.96
C LYS A 43 -0.18 3.62 -7.63
N ILE A 44 0.37 2.80 -6.74
CA ILE A 44 -0.29 2.40 -5.49
C ILE A 44 0.63 2.73 -4.33
N ARG A 45 0.31 3.80 -3.58
CA ARG A 45 0.95 4.14 -2.31
C ARG A 45 -0.09 4.24 -1.20
N ARG A 46 0.13 3.55 -0.09
CA ARG A 46 -0.78 3.57 1.06
C ARG A 46 -0.39 4.64 2.07
N HIS A 47 -1.37 5.39 2.56
CA HIS A 47 -1.21 6.27 3.72
C HIS A 47 -2.22 5.91 4.82
N TRP A 48 -1.73 5.64 6.03
CA TRP A 48 -2.57 5.09 7.12
C TRP A 48 -3.66 6.04 7.63
N ARG A 49 -3.49 7.36 7.48
CA ARG A 49 -4.53 8.34 7.84
C ARG A 49 -5.60 8.48 6.76
N ARG A 50 -5.22 8.41 5.48
CA ARG A 50 -6.11 8.70 4.34
C ARG A 50 -6.84 7.45 3.84
N THR A 51 -6.13 6.34 3.66
CA THR A 51 -6.69 5.10 3.09
C THR A 51 -6.63 3.95 4.10
N LYS A 52 -7.78 3.68 4.74
CA LYS A 52 -7.93 2.61 5.74
C LYS A 52 -8.05 1.24 5.09
N LEU A 53 -7.40 0.25 5.68
CA LEU A 53 -7.40 -1.13 5.19
C LEU A 53 -8.69 -1.86 5.62
N LYS A 54 -9.37 -2.52 4.68
CA LYS A 54 -10.57 -3.33 4.95
C LYS A 54 -10.23 -4.81 5.20
N VAL A 55 -9.15 -5.12 5.92
CA VAL A 55 -8.69 -6.50 6.18
C VAL A 55 -9.55 -7.16 7.26
N LYS A 56 -10.14 -8.33 6.96
CA LYS A 56 -10.93 -9.13 7.92
C LYS A 56 -10.02 -10.01 8.82
N PRO A 57 -10.44 -10.33 10.05
CA PRO A 57 -11.61 -9.80 10.74
C PRO A 57 -11.38 -8.33 11.16
N ARG A 58 -12.37 -7.47 10.88
CA ARG A 58 -12.42 -6.07 11.34
C ARG A 58 -13.73 -5.86 12.10
N LYS A 59 -13.68 -5.13 13.21
CA LYS A 59 -14.89 -4.58 13.83
C LYS A 59 -15.37 -3.44 12.93
N SER A 60 -16.40 -3.70 12.13
CA SER A 60 -17.11 -2.64 11.40
C SER A 60 -18.49 -2.55 12.01
N ARG A 61 -18.85 -1.37 12.55
CA ARG A 61 -20.25 -1.06 12.85
C ARG A 61 -21.03 -1.18 11.54
N LYS A 62 -22.12 -1.95 11.56
CA LYS A 62 -23.06 -1.97 10.44
C LYS A 62 -23.89 -0.68 10.57
N SER A 63 -23.92 0.15 9.54
CA SER A 63 -24.66 1.42 9.55
C SER A 63 -26.17 1.27 9.61
N HIS A 64 -26.71 0.06 9.40
CA HIS A 64 -28.13 -0.19 9.17
C HIS A 64 -28.83 -0.91 10.33
N PHE A 65 -28.16 -1.12 11.46
CA PHE A 65 -28.72 -1.95 12.55
C PHE A 65 -29.16 -1.18 13.79
N GLY A 66 -29.26 0.16 13.74
CA GLY A 66 -29.66 0.98 14.89
C GLY A 66 -28.55 1.09 15.94
#